data_AF-A0A1C6APJ5-F1
#
_entry.id   AF-A0A1C6APJ5-F1
#
_cell.length_a   1.000
_cell.length_b   1.000
_cell.length_c   1.000
_cell.angle_alpha   90.00
_cell.angle_beta   90.00
_cell.angle_gamma   90.00
#
_symmetry.space_group_name_H-M   'P 1'
#
loop_
_entity.id
_entity.type
_entity.pdbx_description
1 polymer ?
#
loop_
_entity_poly.entity_id
_entity_poly.type
_entity_poly.pdbx_seq_one_letter_code
_entity_poly.pdbx_strand_id
1 'polypeptide(L)'
;MKTKQKALRNKSLSASPMKAKELCYIAVMAAIESVVFTSFSFVLYLECITFTIVLFAMCFETKQAVLGAIVFSIVNLSIQGVTPWSMMYCLIYPLYSLFIGISKPFLQKHFWLLCFLCGCLSFLTGQLVQIPFLLISKKITILYILAGLKISCIQGCLSAFCCMICYQPIYTILKKITRSTSYGKIM
;
A
#
# COMPACT_ATOMS: atom_id res chain seq x y z
N MET A 1 -44.32 -15.95 1.39
CA MET A 1 -43.05 -15.79 0.62
C MET A 1 -42.54 -14.34 0.50
N LYS A 2 -43.38 -13.30 0.50
CA LYS A 2 -42.94 -11.89 0.35
C LYS A 2 -42.20 -11.27 1.56
N THR A 3 -42.26 -11.90 2.74
CA THR A 3 -41.68 -11.34 3.98
C THR A 3 -40.18 -11.63 4.14
N LYS A 4 -39.67 -12.73 3.58
CA LYS A 4 -38.23 -13.09 3.67
C LYS A 4 -37.34 -12.28 2.73
N GLN A 5 -37.88 -11.72 1.66
CA GLN A 5 -37.10 -10.97 0.66
C GLN A 5 -36.80 -9.53 1.10
N LYS A 6 -37.63 -8.94 1.99
CA LYS A 6 -37.37 -7.63 2.59
C LYS A 6 -36.25 -7.67 3.64
N ALA A 7 -36.10 -8.78 4.35
CA ALA A 7 -35.04 -8.95 5.35
C ALA A 7 -33.65 -9.18 4.73
N LEU A 8 -33.57 -9.77 3.53
CA LEU A 8 -32.30 -9.99 2.81
C LEU A 8 -31.76 -8.74 2.11
N ARG A 9 -32.64 -7.78 1.74
CA ARG A 9 -32.25 -6.54 1.05
C ARG A 9 -31.69 -5.46 1.99
N ASN A 10 -31.95 -5.54 3.29
CA ASN A 10 -31.40 -4.61 4.28
C ASN A 10 -30.05 -5.05 4.87
N LYS A 11 -29.53 -6.22 4.47
CA LYS A 11 -28.19 -6.69 4.85
C LYS A 11 -27.10 -6.28 3.85
N SER A 12 -27.47 -5.73 2.70
CA SER A 12 -26.56 -5.11 1.74
C SER A 12 -26.45 -3.61 2.01
N LEU A 13 -25.26 -3.14 2.36
CA LEU A 13 -24.91 -1.74 2.63
C LEU A 13 -25.43 -1.14 3.95
N SER A 14 -25.13 -1.76 5.09
CA SER A 14 -24.78 -0.95 6.26
C SER A 14 -23.33 -0.52 6.13
N ALA A 15 -23.05 0.39 5.19
CA ALA A 15 -21.88 1.23 5.27
C ALA A 15 -22.21 2.23 6.38
N SER A 16 -21.75 1.98 7.60
CA SER A 16 -21.74 3.00 8.65
C SER A 16 -21.22 4.31 8.04
N PRO A 17 -21.92 5.44 8.19
CA PRO A 17 -21.48 6.68 7.58
C PRO A 17 -20.06 6.98 8.03
N MET A 18 -19.15 7.08 7.05
CA MET A 18 -17.74 7.31 7.31
C MET A 18 -17.62 8.65 8.03
N LYS A 19 -16.98 8.67 9.21
CA LYS A 19 -16.85 9.92 9.96
C LYS A 19 -15.88 10.84 9.21
N ALA A 20 -16.15 12.14 9.18
CA ALA A 20 -15.29 13.12 8.49
C ALA A 20 -13.80 12.98 8.88
N LYS A 21 -13.54 12.64 10.14
CA LYS A 21 -12.19 12.33 10.67
C LYS A 21 -11.51 11.15 9.95
N GLU A 22 -12.24 10.09 9.64
CA GLU A 22 -11.71 8.92 8.92
C GLU A 22 -11.38 9.27 7.47
N LEU A 23 -12.23 10.10 6.84
CA LEU A 23 -11.97 10.64 5.51
C LEU A 23 -10.70 11.51 5.49
N CYS A 24 -10.49 12.36 6.50
CA CYS A 24 -9.26 13.13 6.62
C CYS A 24 -8.02 12.24 6.78
N TYR A 25 -8.09 11.15 7.54
CA TYR A 25 -6.97 10.21 7.64
C TYR A 25 -6.63 9.58 6.29
N ILE A 26 -7.65 9.10 5.57
CA ILE A 26 -7.47 8.51 4.24
C ILE A 26 -6.82 9.52 3.29
N ALA A 27 -7.29 10.78 3.30
CA ALA A 27 -6.76 11.83 2.45
C ALA A 27 -5.29 12.16 2.79
N VAL A 28 -4.94 12.27 4.07
CA VAL A 28 -3.56 12.54 4.51
C VAL A 28 -2.63 11.37 4.18
N MET A 29 -3.08 10.13 4.38
CA MET A 29 -2.30 8.94 4.01
C MET A 29 -2.02 8.91 2.51
N ALA A 30 -3.05 9.14 1.69
CA ALA A 30 -2.91 9.19 0.24
C ALA A 30 -1.99 10.34 -0.23
N ALA A 31 -2.06 11.50 0.43
CA ALA A 31 -1.18 12.63 0.12
C ALA A 31 0.29 12.30 0.45
N ILE A 32 0.56 11.69 1.60
CA ILE A 32 1.92 11.27 1.98
C ILE A 32 2.43 10.20 1.01
N GLU A 33 1.62 9.19 0.69
CA GLU A 33 1.95 8.17 -0.31
C GLU A 33 2.28 8.80 -1.66
N SER A 34 1.49 9.78 -2.12
CA SER A 34 1.77 10.50 -3.36
C SER A 34 3.10 11.25 -3.33
N VAL A 35 3.38 11.98 -2.25
CA VAL A 35 4.64 12.72 -2.11
C VAL A 35 5.84 11.78 -2.06
N VAL A 36 5.74 10.69 -1.31
CA VAL A 36 6.80 9.66 -1.24
C VAL A 36 7.00 9.04 -2.61
N PHE A 37 5.93 8.64 -3.30
CA PHE A 37 6.02 8.04 -4.62
C PHE A 37 6.70 8.99 -5.61
N THR A 38 6.24 10.24 -5.71
CA THR A 38 6.82 11.22 -6.64
C THR A 38 8.26 11.59 -6.28
N SER A 39 8.56 11.82 -5.01
CA SER A 39 9.91 12.26 -4.58
C SER A 39 10.95 11.15 -4.77
N PHE A 40 10.59 9.91 -4.45
CA PHE A 40 11.50 8.77 -4.59
C PHE A 40 11.49 8.15 -6.00
N SER A 41 10.56 8.54 -6.87
CA SER A 41 10.64 8.19 -8.31
C SER A 41 11.90 8.72 -8.99
N PHE A 42 12.50 9.80 -8.45
CA PHE A 42 13.77 10.35 -8.94
C PHE A 42 14.99 9.58 -8.42
N VAL A 43 14.87 8.88 -7.30
CA VAL A 43 15.94 8.08 -6.70
C VAL A 43 15.89 6.69 -7.31
N LEU A 44 16.76 6.46 -8.30
CA LEU A 44 16.86 5.19 -9.00
C LEU A 44 16.98 4.05 -7.98
N TYR A 45 16.08 3.06 -8.08
CA TYR A 45 16.07 1.81 -7.31
C TYR A 45 15.58 1.87 -5.85
N LEU A 46 15.11 3.01 -5.34
CA LEU A 46 14.53 3.09 -3.99
C LEU A 46 13.01 3.25 -4.05
N GLU A 47 12.28 2.13 -4.04
CA GLU A 47 10.81 2.14 -3.87
C GLU A 47 10.47 2.30 -2.38
N CYS A 48 10.32 3.56 -1.94
CA CYS A 48 9.93 3.89 -0.56
C CYS A 48 8.40 3.83 -0.35
N ILE A 49 7.65 3.76 -1.45
CA ILE A 49 6.18 3.69 -1.43
C ILE A 49 5.67 2.40 -0.78
N THR A 50 6.28 1.26 -1.10
CA THR A 50 5.94 -0.05 -0.52
C THR A 50 6.17 -0.06 0.99
N PHE A 51 7.27 0.53 1.46
CA PHE A 51 7.54 0.75 2.88
C PHE A 51 6.44 1.58 3.54
N THR A 52 6.03 2.68 2.90
CA THR A 52 5.01 3.59 3.42
C THR A 52 3.65 2.89 3.54
N ILE A 53 3.25 2.10 2.53
CA ILE A 53 2.03 1.30 2.55
C ILE A 53 2.06 0.26 3.67
N VAL A 54 3.18 -0.45 3.83
CA VAL A 54 3.37 -1.44 4.91
C VAL A 54 3.25 -0.76 6.28
N LEU A 55 3.91 0.39 6.47
CA LEU A 55 3.86 1.17 7.70
C LEU A 55 2.42 1.61 8.02
N PHE A 56 1.72 2.16 7.05
CA PHE A 56 0.34 2.59 7.19
C PHE A 56 -0.63 1.46 7.48
N ALA A 57 -0.50 0.31 6.81
CA ALA A 57 -1.27 -0.90 7.13
C ALA A 57 -1.01 -1.41 8.56
N MET A 58 0.23 -1.25 9.06
CA MET A 58 0.61 -1.63 10.43
C MET A 58 0.15 -0.64 11.50
N CYS A 59 0.03 0.65 11.17
CA CYS A 59 -0.39 1.69 12.12
C CYS A 59 -1.91 1.89 12.18
N PHE A 60 -2.57 2.01 11.03
CA PHE A 60 -3.99 2.34 10.91
C PHE A 60 -4.90 1.11 10.78
N GLU A 61 -6.22 1.31 10.72
CA GLU A 61 -7.16 0.24 10.41
C GLU A 61 -7.00 -0.21 8.95
N THR A 62 -7.10 -1.51 8.69
CA THR A 62 -6.91 -2.09 7.36
C THR A 62 -7.81 -1.45 6.31
N LYS A 63 -9.06 -1.11 6.67
CA LYS A 63 -9.99 -0.41 5.76
C LYS A 63 -9.47 0.98 5.36
N GLN A 64 -8.95 1.75 6.32
CA GLN A 64 -8.44 3.10 6.05
C GLN A 64 -7.16 3.05 5.20
N ALA A 65 -6.26 2.12 5.50
CA ALA A 65 -5.03 1.95 4.73
C ALA A 65 -5.29 1.53 3.27
N VAL A 66 -6.22 0.58 3.06
CA VAL A 66 -6.61 0.15 1.70
C VAL A 66 -7.27 1.29 0.92
N LEU A 67 -8.18 2.04 1.56
CA LEU A 67 -8.81 3.20 0.92
C LEU A 67 -7.78 4.30 0.62
N GLY A 68 -6.80 4.52 1.50
CA GLY A 68 -5.68 5.43 1.27
C GLY A 68 -4.90 5.06 0.00
N ALA A 69 -4.49 3.80 -0.11
CA ALA A 69 -3.78 3.29 -1.27
C ALA A 69 -4.59 3.39 -2.58
N ILE A 70 -5.91 3.20 -2.53
CA ILE A 70 -6.80 3.38 -3.69
C ILE A 70 -6.82 4.84 -4.12
N VAL A 71 -7.04 5.77 -3.17
CA VAL A 71 -7.09 7.20 -3.46
C VAL A 71 -5.74 7.69 -3.99
N PHE A 72 -4.63 7.28 -3.37
CA PHE A 72 -3.28 7.54 -3.88
C PHE A 72 -3.12 7.05 -5.31
N SER A 73 -3.55 5.83 -5.62
CA SER A 73 -3.41 5.26 -6.96
C SER A 73 -4.20 6.06 -8.01
N ILE A 74 -5.39 6.54 -7.68
CA ILE A 74 -6.21 7.39 -8.57
C ILE A 74 -5.53 8.74 -8.80
N VAL A 75 -5.02 9.36 -7.73
CA VAL A 75 -4.28 10.63 -7.80
C VAL A 75 -3.03 10.44 -8.66
N ASN A 76 -2.29 9.36 -8.46
CA ASN A 76 -1.09 9.05 -9.24
C ASN A 76 -1.41 8.81 -10.72
N LEU A 77 -2.51 8.11 -11.03
CA LEU A 77 -2.99 7.92 -12.40
C LEU A 77 -3.33 9.26 -13.07
N SER A 78 -3.87 10.20 -12.29
CA SER A 78 -4.23 11.54 -12.77
C SER A 78 -3.00 12.39 -13.07
N ILE A 79 -1.93 12.23 -12.28
CA ILE A 79 -0.67 12.99 -12.45
C ILE A 79 0.18 12.42 -13.59
N GLN A 80 0.37 11.09 -13.62
CA GLN A 80 1.30 10.44 -14.57
C GLN A 80 0.64 9.98 -15.87
N GLY A 81 -0.69 10.08 -15.95
CA GLY A 81 -1.47 9.59 -17.07
C GLY A 81 -1.77 8.09 -16.98
N VAL A 82 -2.66 7.65 -17.88
CA VAL A 82 -3.15 6.27 -17.94
C VAL A 82 -2.19 5.44 -18.79
N THR A 83 -1.27 4.77 -18.11
CA THR A 83 -0.28 3.86 -18.72
C THR A 83 -0.46 2.44 -18.18
N PRO A 84 0.02 1.40 -18.89
CA PRO A 84 -0.11 0.02 -18.44
C PRO A 84 0.50 -0.24 -17.06
N TRP A 85 1.59 0.45 -16.72
CA TRP A 85 2.23 0.35 -15.40
C TRP A 85 1.42 1.08 -14.31
N SER A 86 0.89 2.27 -14.59
CA SER A 86 0.07 3.00 -13.63
C SER A 86 -1.24 2.28 -13.29
N MET A 87 -1.80 1.52 -14.24
CA MET A 87 -2.92 0.62 -13.95
C MET A 87 -2.52 -0.53 -13.02
N MET A 88 -1.32 -1.10 -13.16
CA MET A 88 -0.85 -2.16 -12.27
C MET A 88 -0.66 -1.65 -10.84
N TYR A 89 -0.12 -0.44 -10.66
CA TYR A 89 0.00 0.17 -9.33
C TYR A 89 -1.34 0.29 -8.60
N CYS A 90 -2.41 0.61 -9.34
CA CYS A 90 -3.78 0.67 -8.81
C CYS A 90 -4.28 -0.67 -8.25
N LEU A 91 -3.78 -1.79 -8.76
CA LEU A 91 -4.14 -3.12 -8.27
C LEU A 91 -3.18 -3.60 -7.17
N ILE A 92 -1.88 -3.39 -7.36
CA ILE A 92 -0.82 -3.92 -6.49
C ILE A 92 -0.88 -3.28 -5.10
N TYR A 93 -0.94 -1.94 -5.01
CA TYR A 93 -0.82 -1.24 -3.73
C TYR A 93 -1.99 -1.48 -2.77
N PRO A 94 -3.26 -1.46 -3.20
CA PRO A 94 -4.37 -1.84 -2.33
C PRO A 94 -4.31 -3.30 -1.87
N LEU A 95 -3.88 -4.22 -2.74
CA LEU A 95 -3.70 -5.64 -2.39
C LEU A 95 -2.60 -5.81 -1.32
N TYR A 96 -1.51 -5.07 -1.43
CA TYR A 96 -0.42 -5.13 -0.46
C TYR A 96 -0.85 -4.58 0.90
N SER A 97 -1.56 -3.44 0.90
CA SER A 97 -2.13 -2.90 2.13
C SER A 97 -3.10 -3.88 2.79
N LEU A 98 -3.89 -4.62 2.00
CA LEU A 98 -4.82 -5.62 2.51
C LEU A 98 -4.10 -6.84 3.09
N PHE A 99 -3.11 -7.38 2.35
CA PHE A 99 -2.32 -8.52 2.78
C PHE A 99 -1.61 -8.25 4.12
N ILE A 100 -0.92 -7.11 4.23
CA ILE A 100 -0.24 -6.71 5.46
C ILE A 100 -1.24 -6.42 6.58
N GLY A 101 -2.37 -5.77 6.27
CA GLY A 101 -3.40 -5.48 7.25
C GLY A 101 -4.05 -6.72 7.86
N ILE A 102 -4.18 -7.81 7.10
CA ILE A 102 -4.67 -9.12 7.61
C ILE A 102 -3.61 -9.80 8.47
N SER A 103 -2.35 -9.79 8.04
CA SER A 103 -1.24 -10.41 8.76
C SER A 103 -0.68 -9.57 9.93
N LYS A 104 -1.22 -8.37 10.14
CA LYS A 104 -0.83 -7.41 11.19
C LYS A 104 -0.56 -8.01 12.58
N PRO A 105 -1.44 -8.82 13.20
CA PRO A 105 -1.19 -9.33 14.55
C PRO A 105 0.00 -10.30 14.62
N PHE A 106 0.34 -10.96 13.52
CA PHE A 106 1.50 -11.85 13.40
C PHE A 106 2.78 -11.05 13.12
N LEU A 107 2.72 -10.10 12.19
CA LEU A 107 3.84 -9.23 11.80
C LEU A 107 4.32 -8.34 12.94
N GLN A 108 3.43 -7.91 13.84
CA GLN A 108 3.81 -7.12 15.01
C GLN A 108 4.74 -7.89 15.98
N LYS A 109 4.66 -9.23 16.00
CA LYS A 109 5.53 -10.07 16.83
C LYS A 109 6.88 -10.35 16.17
N HIS A 110 6.95 -10.27 14.84
CA HIS A 110 8.13 -10.66 14.07
C HIS A 110 8.64 -9.49 13.19
N PHE A 111 9.39 -8.58 13.82
CA PHE A 111 9.98 -7.42 13.13
C PHE A 111 10.87 -7.80 11.93
N TRP A 112 11.68 -8.85 12.08
CA TRP A 112 12.53 -9.35 10.99
C TRP A 112 11.71 -9.86 9.79
N LEU A 113 10.59 -10.52 10.06
CA LEU A 113 9.69 -10.99 9.00
C LEU A 113 9.01 -9.82 8.28
N LEU A 114 8.69 -8.73 8.99
CA LEU A 114 8.15 -7.52 8.39
C LEU A 114 9.15 -6.86 7.41
N CYS A 115 10.43 -6.75 7.81
CA CYS A 115 11.48 -6.21 6.96
C CYS A 115 11.68 -7.08 5.72
N PHE A 116 11.68 -8.41 5.91
CA PHE A 116 11.77 -9.37 4.80
C PHE A 116 10.57 -9.27 3.85
N LEU A 117 9.34 -9.19 4.38
CA LEU A 117 8.12 -9.03 3.60
C LEU A 117 8.11 -7.71 2.83
N CYS A 118 8.56 -6.60 3.44
CA CYS A 118 8.67 -5.31 2.78
C CYS A 118 9.63 -5.37 1.58
N GLY A 119 10.80 -6.01 1.75
CA GLY A 119 11.74 -6.24 0.66
C GLY A 119 11.17 -7.13 -0.45
N CYS A 120 10.51 -8.23 -0.06
CA CYS A 120 9.89 -9.18 -0.99
C CYS A 120 8.75 -8.53 -1.80
N LEU A 121 7.89 -7.74 -1.16
CA LEU A 121 6.82 -6.99 -1.83
C LEU A 121 7.40 -5.93 -2.79
N SER A 122 8.48 -5.27 -2.41
CA SER A 122 9.16 -4.30 -3.28
C SER A 122 9.80 -4.98 -4.49
N PHE A 123 10.43 -6.13 -4.29
CA PHE A 123 10.94 -6.96 -5.39
C PHE A 123 9.81 -7.40 -6.33
N LEU A 124 8.71 -7.89 -5.77
CA LEU A 124 7.58 -8.39 -6.53
C LEU A 124 6.88 -7.27 -7.31
N THR A 125 6.81 -6.06 -6.77
CA THR A 125 6.28 -4.88 -7.49
C THR A 125 7.11 -4.61 -8.74
N GLY A 126 8.45 -4.59 -8.62
CA GLY A 126 9.33 -4.36 -9.76
C GLY A 126 9.17 -5.39 -10.89
N GLN A 127 8.83 -6.64 -10.55
CA GLN A 127 8.55 -7.69 -11.54
C GLN A 127 7.12 -7.64 -12.10
N LEU A 128 6.12 -7.43 -11.24
CA LEU A 128 4.69 -7.35 -11.61
C LEU A 128 4.41 -6.19 -12.55
N VAL A 129 5.04 -5.04 -12.33
CA VAL A 129 4.87 -3.83 -13.16
C VAL A 129 5.34 -4.05 -14.60
N GLN A 130 6.18 -5.05 -14.86
CA GLN A 130 6.64 -5.37 -16.20
C GLN A 130 5.74 -6.38 -16.95
N ILE A 131 4.82 -7.05 -16.28
CA ILE A 131 3.88 -8.00 -16.89
C ILE A 131 3.05 -7.39 -18.03
N PRO A 132 2.57 -6.12 -17.96
CA PRO A 132 1.84 -5.51 -19.07
C PRO A 132 2.63 -5.47 -20.40
N PHE A 133 3.97 -5.50 -20.38
CA PHE A 133 4.77 -5.59 -21.61
C PHE A 133 4.59 -6.94 -22.34
N LEU A 134 4.12 -7.98 -21.64
CA LEU A 134 3.78 -9.29 -22.23
C LEU A 134 2.71 -9.18 -23.31
N LEU A 135 1.78 -8.22 -23.16
CA LEU A 135 0.71 -7.95 -24.12
C LEU A 135 1.24 -7.32 -25.42
N ILE A 136 2.43 -6.71 -25.39
CA ILE A 136 3.03 -6.04 -26.55
C ILE A 136 3.94 -7.02 -27.31
N SER A 137 4.85 -7.73 -26.64
CA SER A 137 5.73 -8.71 -27.28
C SER A 137 6.41 -9.65 -26.29
N LYS A 138 6.32 -10.96 -26.54
CA LYS A 138 6.93 -12.01 -25.70
C LYS A 138 8.46 -11.89 -25.60
N LYS A 139 9.14 -11.53 -26.69
CA LYS A 139 10.61 -11.44 -26.74
C LYS A 139 11.14 -10.24 -25.95
N ILE A 140 10.45 -9.11 -26.07
CA ILE A 140 10.79 -7.87 -25.35
C ILE A 140 10.55 -8.09 -23.84
N THR A 141 9.46 -8.76 -23.48
CA THR A 141 9.12 -9.02 -22.07
C THR A 141 10.15 -9.87 -21.35
N ILE A 142 10.69 -10.92 -21.99
CA ILE A 142 11.73 -11.75 -21.39
C ILE A 142 13.00 -10.92 -21.12
N LEU A 143 13.38 -10.06 -22.06
CA LEU A 143 14.50 -9.13 -21.89
C LEU A 143 14.27 -8.12 -20.76
N TYR A 144 13.06 -7.55 -20.68
CA TYR A 144 12.71 -6.64 -19.59
C TYR A 144 12.71 -7.34 -18.24
N ILE A 145 12.15 -8.55 -18.12
CA ILE A 145 12.16 -9.34 -16.88
C ILE A 145 13.59 -9.66 -16.45
N LEU A 146 14.46 -10.09 -17.37
CA LEU A 146 15.88 -10.35 -17.07
C LEU A 146 16.62 -9.09 -16.65
N ALA A 147 16.41 -7.98 -17.34
CA ALA A 147 17.00 -6.68 -16.98
C ALA A 147 16.38 -6.10 -15.69
N GLY A 148 15.12 -6.41 -15.43
CA GLY A 148 14.35 -6.03 -14.25
C GLY A 148 14.81 -6.82 -13.04
N LEU A 149 15.23 -8.08 -13.19
CA LEU A 149 15.65 -8.93 -12.07
C LEU A 149 16.82 -8.34 -11.28
N LYS A 150 17.86 -7.85 -11.97
CA LYS A 150 19.00 -7.16 -11.33
C LYS A 150 18.54 -5.91 -10.56
N ILE A 151 17.62 -5.16 -11.14
CA ILE A 151 17.11 -3.90 -10.60
C ILE A 151 16.21 -4.18 -9.39
N SER A 152 15.27 -5.11 -9.52
CA SER A 152 14.33 -5.51 -8.47
C SER A 152 15.05 -6.13 -7.28
N CYS A 153 16.14 -6.87 -7.49
CA CYS A 153 16.93 -7.43 -6.40
C CYS A 153 17.57 -6.32 -5.55
N ILE A 154 18.26 -5.37 -6.20
CA ILE A 154 18.85 -4.20 -5.52
C ILE A 154 17.76 -3.40 -4.80
N GLN A 155 16.64 -3.17 -5.47
CA GLN A 155 15.49 -2.45 -4.92
C GLN A 155 14.89 -3.15 -3.69
N GLY A 156 14.69 -4.46 -3.75
CA GLY A 156 14.18 -5.25 -2.62
C GLY A 156 15.11 -5.19 -1.40
N CYS A 157 16.42 -5.32 -1.62
CA CYS A 157 17.42 -5.20 -0.55
C CYS A 157 17.44 -3.80 0.06
N LEU A 158 17.38 -2.76 -0.78
CA LEU A 158 17.41 -1.37 -0.33
C LEU A 158 16.15 -1.00 0.46
N SER A 159 14.97 -1.41 -0.01
CA SER A 159 13.70 -1.21 0.70
C SER A 159 13.65 -2.01 2.02
N ALA A 160 14.23 -3.21 2.08
CA ALA A 160 14.34 -3.97 3.33
C ALA A 160 15.25 -3.27 4.34
N PHE A 161 16.40 -2.76 3.89
CA PHE A 161 17.33 -2.02 4.74
C PHE A 161 16.73 -0.70 5.24
N CYS A 162 16.04 0.03 4.35
CA CYS A 162 15.30 1.23 4.71
C CYS A 162 14.23 0.92 5.76
N CYS A 163 13.46 -0.17 5.57
CA CYS A 163 12.48 -0.61 6.55
C CYS A 163 13.14 -0.93 7.91
N MET A 164 14.29 -1.62 7.91
CA MET A 164 14.99 -1.97 9.15
C MET A 164 15.39 -0.74 9.98
N ILE A 165 15.86 0.33 9.33
CA ILE A 165 16.29 1.56 10.00
C ILE A 165 15.10 2.46 10.35
N CYS A 166 14.21 2.70 9.39
CA CYS A 166 13.18 3.73 9.48
C CYS A 166 11.89 3.25 10.16
N TYR A 167 11.63 1.94 10.22
CA TYR A 167 10.36 1.44 10.73
C TYR A 167 10.15 1.78 12.21
N GLN A 168 11.10 1.47 13.08
CA GLN A 168 10.99 1.69 14.53
C GLN A 168 10.72 3.16 14.92
N PRO A 169 11.49 4.16 14.44
CA PRO A 169 11.26 5.55 14.81
C PRO A 169 9.91 6.06 14.29
N ILE A 170 9.58 5.75 13.04
CA ILE A 170 8.36 6.26 12.42
C ILE A 170 7.12 5.58 13.02
N TYR A 171 7.16 4.26 13.22
CA TYR A 171 6.06 3.51 13.84
C TYR A 171 5.74 4.03 15.24
N THR A 172 6.76 4.34 16.04
CA THR A 172 6.59 4.87 17.41
C THR A 172 5.88 6.23 17.39
N ILE A 173 6.29 7.13 16.50
CA ILE A 173 5.69 8.46 16.36
C ILE A 173 4.25 8.34 15.85
N LEU A 174 4.01 7.57 14.78
CA LEU A 174 2.66 7.37 14.23
C LEU A 174 1.72 6.77 15.27
N LYS A 175 2.16 5.74 16.00
CA LYS A 175 1.34 5.09 17.03
C LYS A 175 1.00 6.05 18.18
N LYS A 176 1.92 6.95 18.55
CA LYS A 176 1.67 7.99 19.55
C LYS A 176 0.59 8.97 19.07
N ILE A 177 0.67 9.41 17.82
CA ILE A 177 -0.32 10.30 17.19
C ILE A 177 -1.69 9.61 17.13
N THR A 178 -1.76 8.39 16.59
CA THR A 178 -3.02 7.63 16.49
C THR A 178 -3.65 7.37 17.87
N ARG A 179 -2.85 7.04 18.89
CA ARG A 179 -3.35 6.82 20.27
C ARG A 179 -3.87 8.10 20.93
N SER A 180 -3.14 9.20 20.82
CA SER A 180 -3.58 10.50 21.35
C SER A 180 -4.94 10.90 20.75
N THR A 181 -5.14 10.61 19.46
CA THR A 181 -6.39 10.93 18.79
C THR A 181 -7.55 9.96 19.07
N SER A 182 -7.28 8.76 19.58
CA SER A 182 -8.30 7.83 20.14
C SER A 182 -8.70 8.18 21.57
N TYR A 183 -7.83 8.83 22.35
CA TYR A 183 -8.15 9.28 23.71
C TYR A 183 -9.21 10.39 23.74
N GLY A 184 -9.26 11.25 22.72
CA GLY A 184 -10.35 12.21 22.52
C GLY A 184 -11.69 11.60 22.08
N LYS A 185 -11.83 10.27 22.14
CA LYS A 185 -13.08 9.52 21.91
C LYS A 185 -13.67 9.00 23.24
N ILE A 186 -12.93 9.14 24.34
CA ILE A 186 -13.27 8.64 25.70
C ILE A 186 -13.62 9.81 26.65
N MET A 187 -13.26 11.06 26.30
CA MET A 187 -13.86 12.28 26.83
C MET A 187 -14.97 12.75 25.90
#